data_AF-A0A672K4B4-F1
#
_entry.id   AF-A0A672K4B4-F1
#
_cell.length_a   1.000
_cell.length_b   1.000
_cell.length_c   1.000
_cell.angle_alpha   90.00
_cell.angle_beta   90.00
_cell.angle_gamma   90.00
#
_symmetry.space_group_name_H-M   'P 1'
#
loop_
_entity.id
_entity.type
_entity.pdbx_description
1 polymer ?
#
loop_
_entity_poly.entity_id
_entity_poly.type
_entity_poly.pdbx_seq_one_letter_code
_entity_poly.pdbx_strand_id
1 'polypeptide(L)'
;MIHSVVLSFRYVPFGIMFLVGSKIVEMEDVVLLVTSLGKYIFASILGHIIHGGIVLPLIYFGFTRANPFSFLSGLITPFTTAFATCSSSATLPTMMKCVEENNGVDKRISRFILPIGATVNMDGAAIFQCVAAVFIAQLNNVELNAGQIFTILVTATASSVGAAGIPAGGIITIAIILEAIGLPTHDLSLMLAVDWIV
;
A
#
# COMPACT_ATOMS: atom_id res chain seq x y z
N MET A 1 12.45 -15.71 16.76
CA MET A 1 11.82 -15.22 15.52
C MET A 1 11.88 -13.70 15.40
N ILE A 2 11.28 -12.94 16.32
CA ILE A 2 11.30 -11.44 16.29
C ILE A 2 12.73 -10.87 16.36
N HIS A 3 13.60 -11.42 17.22
CA HIS A 3 14.99 -10.98 17.34
C HIS A 3 15.82 -11.21 16.06
N SER A 4 15.54 -12.30 15.33
CA SER A 4 16.19 -12.61 14.04
C SER A 4 15.75 -11.62 12.96
N VAL A 5 14.48 -11.23 12.95
CA VAL A 5 13.92 -10.24 12.01
C VAL A 5 14.53 -8.86 12.25
N VAL A 6 14.63 -8.41 13.51
CA VAL A 6 15.24 -7.11 13.85
C VAL A 6 16.72 -7.06 13.48
N LEU A 7 17.45 -8.18 13.62
CA LEU A 7 18.84 -8.26 13.18
C LEU A 7 18.94 -8.15 11.65
N SER A 8 18.05 -8.80 10.90
CA SER A 8 17.96 -8.69 9.44
C SER A 8 17.72 -7.25 8.99
N PHE A 9 16.83 -6.49 9.65
CA PHE A 9 16.58 -5.07 9.34
C PHE A 9 17.82 -4.18 9.42
N ARG A 10 18.82 -4.53 10.22
CA ARG A 10 20.05 -3.74 10.34
C ARG A 10 21.02 -3.94 9.17
N TYR A 11 20.90 -5.07 8.47
CA TYR A 11 21.67 -5.40 7.26
C TYR A 11 20.91 -5.10 5.95
N VAL A 12 19.60 -4.92 6.03
CA VAL A 12 18.74 -4.52 4.90
C VAL A 12 19.30 -3.31 4.13
N PRO A 13 19.78 -2.21 4.75
CA PRO A 13 20.34 -1.07 4.01
C PRO A 13 21.53 -1.43 3.12
N PHE A 14 22.41 -2.32 3.59
CA PHE A 14 23.55 -2.80 2.80
C PHE A 14 23.09 -3.71 1.65
N GLY A 15 22.14 -4.61 1.91
CA GLY A 15 21.54 -5.46 0.88
C GLY A 15 20.86 -4.65 -0.22
N ILE A 16 20.08 -3.62 0.14
CA ILE A 16 19.42 -2.71 -0.81
C ILE A 16 20.45 -1.97 -1.65
N MET A 17 21.52 -1.44 -1.03
CA MET A 17 22.56 -0.71 -1.76
C MET A 17 23.21 -1.57 -2.84
N PHE A 18 23.54 -2.83 -2.53
CA PHE A 18 24.12 -3.75 -3.52
C PHE A 18 23.11 -4.22 -4.57
N LEU A 19 21.84 -4.44 -4.21
CA LEU A 19 20.79 -4.85 -5.15
C LEU A 19 20.39 -3.73 -6.11
N VAL A 20 20.26 -2.50 -5.61
CA VAL A 20 20.01 -1.31 -6.42
C VAL A 20 21.24 -1.04 -7.29
N GLY A 21 22.45 -1.12 -6.73
CA GLY A 21 23.70 -0.98 -7.46
C GLY A 21 23.86 -2.01 -8.58
N SER A 22 23.57 -3.29 -8.32
CA SER A 22 23.67 -4.35 -9.32
C SER A 22 22.63 -4.16 -10.43
N LYS A 23 21.42 -3.70 -10.10
CA LYS A 23 20.39 -3.41 -11.11
C LYS A 23 20.69 -2.19 -11.97
N ILE A 24 21.28 -1.15 -11.39
CA ILE A 24 21.76 0.01 -12.15
C ILE A 24 22.88 -0.39 -13.12
N VAL A 25 23.72 -1.36 -12.73
CA VAL A 25 24.82 -1.86 -13.57
C VAL A 25 24.33 -2.86 -14.63
N GLU A 26 23.31 -3.68 -14.34
CA GLU A 26 22.70 -4.61 -15.30
C GLU A 26 21.88 -3.90 -16.38
N MET A 27 21.28 -2.73 -16.07
CA MET A 27 20.43 -2.02 -17.02
C MET A 27 21.24 -1.07 -17.89
N GLU A 28 21.27 -1.35 -19.19
CA GLU A 28 22.00 -0.57 -20.20
C GLU A 28 21.51 0.89 -20.33
N ASP A 29 20.30 1.21 -19.83
CA ASP A 29 19.69 2.54 -19.91
C ASP A 29 19.03 2.99 -18.60
N VAL A 30 19.77 3.79 -17.81
CA VAL A 30 19.32 4.36 -16.53
C VAL A 30 18.11 5.28 -16.70
N VAL A 31 17.97 5.94 -17.87
CA VAL A 31 16.85 6.86 -18.14
C VAL A 31 15.55 6.08 -18.27
N LEU A 32 15.58 4.90 -18.90
CA LEU A 32 14.43 4.02 -19.02
C LEU A 32 13.97 3.49 -17.65
N LEU A 33 14.90 3.13 -16.78
CA LEU A 33 14.62 2.67 -15.42
C LEU A 33 13.91 3.76 -14.60
N VAL A 34 14.49 4.97 -14.55
CA VAL A 34 13.90 6.11 -13.83
C VAL A 34 12.52 6.46 -14.37
N THR A 35 12.34 6.43 -15.70
CA THR A 35 11.05 6.69 -16.33
C THR A 35 10.00 5.64 -15.95
N SER A 36 10.41 4.36 -15.90
CA SER A 36 9.51 3.26 -15.55
C SER A 36 9.10 3.31 -14.08
N LEU A 37 10.03 3.58 -13.17
CA LEU A 37 9.71 3.81 -11.76
C LEU A 37 8.85 5.06 -11.56
N GLY A 38 9.07 6.13 -12.33
CA GLY A 38 8.21 7.31 -12.33
C GLY A 38 6.76 6.98 -12.71
N LYS A 39 6.56 6.15 -13.74
CA LYS A 39 5.23 5.64 -14.13
C LYS A 39 4.60 4.80 -13.03
N TYR A 40 5.37 3.96 -12.35
CA TYR A 40 4.91 3.15 -11.22
C TYR A 40 4.40 4.03 -10.06
N ILE A 41 5.22 4.99 -9.61
CA ILE A 41 4.85 5.93 -8.54
C ILE A 41 3.59 6.70 -8.92
N PHE A 42 3.54 7.22 -10.15
CA PHE A 42 2.38 7.93 -10.66
C PHE A 42 1.12 7.06 -10.67
N ALA A 43 1.21 5.83 -11.17
CA ALA A 43 0.07 4.90 -11.22
C ALA A 43 -0.42 4.54 -9.81
N SER A 44 0.48 4.32 -8.86
CA SER A 44 0.10 4.02 -7.47
C SER A 44 -0.59 5.21 -6.81
N ILE A 45 0.00 6.42 -6.89
CA ILE A 45 -0.61 7.64 -6.33
C ILE A 45 -1.97 7.90 -6.97
N LEU A 46 -2.08 7.75 -8.29
CA LEU A 46 -3.33 7.91 -9.01
C LEU A 46 -4.39 6.89 -8.53
N GLY A 47 -4.00 5.64 -8.30
CA GLY A 47 -4.86 4.61 -7.73
C GLY A 47 -5.41 5.00 -6.35
N HIS A 48 -4.55 5.50 -5.46
CA HIS A 48 -4.96 5.99 -4.14
C HIS A 48 -5.91 7.19 -4.22
N ILE A 49 -5.64 8.14 -5.11
CA ILE A 49 -6.49 9.32 -5.32
C ILE A 49 -7.87 8.91 -5.87
N ILE A 50 -7.92 8.00 -6.85
CA ILE A 50 -9.18 7.52 -7.41
C ILE A 50 -9.97 6.75 -6.34
N HIS A 51 -9.33 5.84 -5.62
CA HIS A 51 -9.99 5.05 -4.58
C HIS A 51 -10.51 5.92 -3.43
N GLY A 52 -9.64 6.73 -2.84
CA GLY A 52 -9.96 7.57 -1.69
C GLY A 52 -10.81 8.80 -2.02
N GLY A 53 -10.64 9.37 -3.22
CA GLY A 53 -11.30 10.60 -3.64
C GLY A 53 -12.57 10.40 -4.46
N ILE A 54 -12.76 9.24 -5.09
CA ILE A 54 -13.91 8.95 -5.96
C ILE A 54 -14.67 7.72 -5.48
N VAL A 55 -14.01 6.56 -5.39
CA VAL A 55 -14.70 5.29 -5.11
C VAL A 55 -15.34 5.29 -3.71
N LEU A 56 -14.57 5.59 -2.66
CA LEU A 56 -15.10 5.62 -1.29
C LEU A 56 -16.16 6.71 -1.09
N PRO A 57 -16.00 7.95 -1.59
CA PRO A 57 -17.05 8.97 -1.55
C PRO A 57 -18.33 8.57 -2.28
N LEU A 58 -18.25 7.88 -3.43
CA LEU A 58 -19.40 7.39 -4.17
C LEU A 58 -20.15 6.30 -3.40
N ILE A 59 -19.41 5.35 -2.78
CA ILE A 59 -19.99 4.32 -1.91
C ILE A 59 -20.72 4.99 -0.74
N TYR A 60 -20.06 5.94 -0.06
CA TYR A 60 -20.66 6.68 1.05
C TYR A 60 -21.95 7.39 0.62
N PHE A 61 -21.93 8.10 -0.51
CA PHE A 61 -23.09 8.80 -1.04
C PHE A 61 -24.22 7.82 -1.42
N GLY A 62 -23.89 6.67 -2.00
CA GLY A 62 -24.87 5.65 -2.39
C GLY A 62 -25.71 5.12 -1.23
N PHE A 63 -25.07 4.90 -0.07
CA PHE A 63 -25.74 4.35 1.12
C PHE A 63 -26.34 5.42 2.04
N THR A 64 -25.60 6.50 2.31
CA THR A 64 -26.02 7.53 3.27
C THR A 64 -26.85 8.64 2.64
N ARG A 65 -26.73 8.83 1.31
CA ARG A 65 -27.27 9.97 0.55
C ARG A 65 -26.85 11.33 1.12
N ALA A 66 -25.78 11.36 1.90
CA ALA A 66 -25.21 12.57 2.49
C ALA A 66 -23.94 12.99 1.74
N ASN A 67 -23.57 14.26 1.84
CA ASN A 67 -22.39 14.79 1.15
C ASN A 67 -21.10 14.20 1.77
N PRO A 68 -20.32 13.37 1.03
CA PRO A 68 -19.10 12.76 1.55
C PRO A 68 -18.01 13.79 1.87
N PHE A 69 -17.96 14.91 1.16
CA PHE A 69 -16.94 15.94 1.37
C PHE A 69 -17.12 16.68 2.69
N SER A 70 -18.37 16.82 3.17
CA SER A 70 -18.63 17.35 4.52
C SER A 70 -18.06 16.41 5.59
N PHE A 71 -18.23 15.11 5.40
CA PHE A 71 -17.69 14.09 6.30
C PHE A 71 -16.15 14.09 6.27
N LEU A 72 -15.54 14.16 5.10
CA LEU A 72 -14.08 14.23 4.93
C LEU A 72 -13.47 15.49 5.54
N SER A 73 -14.16 16.63 5.47
CA SER A 73 -13.68 17.89 6.05
C SER A 73 -13.51 17.83 7.57
N GLY A 74 -14.35 17.05 8.26
CA GLY A 74 -14.22 16.79 9.70
C GLY A 74 -13.03 15.91 10.06
N LEU A 75 -12.34 15.32 9.07
CA LEU A 75 -11.24 14.36 9.23
C LEU A 75 -9.89 14.90 8.75
N ILE A 76 -9.77 16.20 8.48
CA ILE A 76 -8.50 16.80 8.02
C ILE A 76 -7.35 16.53 9.01
N THR A 77 -7.58 16.67 10.32
CA THR A 77 -6.55 16.46 11.34
C THR A 77 -5.98 15.02 11.37
N PRO A 78 -6.81 13.95 11.43
CA PRO A 78 -6.29 12.59 11.36
C PRO A 78 -5.64 12.29 10.00
N PHE A 79 -6.13 12.82 8.87
CA PHE A 79 -5.45 12.62 7.58
C PHE A 79 -4.05 13.25 7.54
N THR A 80 -3.90 14.48 8.06
CA THR A 80 -2.58 15.10 8.18
C THR A 80 -1.66 14.31 9.11
N THR A 81 -2.20 13.74 10.19
CA THR A 81 -1.43 12.90 11.13
C THR A 81 -1.00 11.58 10.47
N ALA A 82 -1.88 10.94 9.69
CA ALA A 82 -1.54 9.73 8.95
C ALA A 82 -0.44 9.98 7.93
N PHE A 83 -0.53 11.09 7.20
CA PHE A 83 0.49 11.49 6.24
C PHE A 83 1.83 11.80 6.91
N ALA A 84 1.82 12.47 8.07
CA ALA A 84 3.04 12.82 8.78
C ALA A 84 3.71 11.62 9.47
N THR A 85 2.92 10.67 9.97
CA THR A 85 3.42 9.52 10.73
C THR A 85 3.62 8.26 9.89
N CYS A 86 3.07 8.22 8.67
CA CYS A 86 2.98 7.05 7.80
C CYS A 86 2.45 5.79 8.54
N SER A 87 1.54 5.98 9.51
CA SER A 87 1.05 4.89 10.37
C SER A 87 -0.44 5.01 10.71
N SER A 88 -1.20 3.96 10.36
CA SER A 88 -2.63 3.84 10.69
C SER A 88 -2.85 3.72 12.20
N SER A 89 -2.04 2.93 12.90
CA SER A 89 -2.15 2.73 14.35
C SER A 89 -1.83 4.00 15.14
N ALA A 90 -0.87 4.81 14.68
CA ALA A 90 -0.55 6.09 15.30
C ALA A 90 -1.68 7.13 15.13
N THR A 91 -2.45 7.02 14.04
CA THR A 91 -3.54 7.95 13.71
C THR A 91 -4.87 7.61 14.40
N LEU A 92 -5.06 6.35 14.79
CA LEU A 92 -6.33 5.83 15.34
C LEU A 92 -6.92 6.69 16.47
N PRO A 93 -6.17 7.16 17.48
CA PRO A 93 -6.74 7.99 18.56
C PRO A 93 -7.33 9.32 18.06
N THR A 94 -6.61 10.00 17.15
CA THR A 94 -7.06 11.26 16.53
C THR A 94 -8.27 11.03 15.63
N MET A 95 -8.28 9.91 14.89
CA MET A 95 -9.39 9.52 14.03
C MET A 95 -10.67 9.31 14.85
N MET A 96 -10.59 8.54 15.94
CA MET A 96 -11.73 8.28 16.82
C MET A 96 -12.31 9.57 17.40
N LYS A 97 -11.45 10.50 17.84
CA LYS A 97 -11.88 11.80 18.37
C LYS A 97 -12.62 12.63 17.31
N CYS A 98 -12.04 12.81 16.12
CA CYS A 98 -12.65 13.63 15.07
C CYS A 98 -13.95 13.02 14.53
N VAL A 99 -14.04 11.70 14.41
CA VAL A 99 -15.27 11.01 13.99
C VAL A 99 -16.40 11.18 15.03
N GLU A 100 -16.08 11.11 16.32
CA GLU A 100 -17.06 11.32 17.41
C GLU A 100 -17.49 12.79 17.54
N GLU A 101 -16.54 13.73 17.50
CA GLU A 101 -16.78 15.16 17.79
C GLU A 101 -17.24 15.95 16.56
N ASN A 102 -16.60 15.77 15.40
CA ASN A 102 -16.88 16.58 14.21
C ASN A 102 -18.00 15.98 13.35
N ASN A 103 -18.06 14.65 13.27
CA ASN A 103 -19.00 13.94 12.38
C ASN A 103 -20.18 13.31 13.14
N GLY A 104 -20.19 13.40 14.47
CA GLY A 104 -21.33 12.99 15.32
C GLY A 104 -21.64 11.50 15.32
N VAL A 105 -20.66 10.63 15.02
CA VAL A 105 -20.86 9.17 15.00
C VAL A 105 -20.95 8.62 16.43
N ASP A 106 -21.88 7.68 16.67
CA ASP A 106 -22.07 7.05 17.99
C ASP A 106 -20.79 6.35 18.46
N LYS A 107 -20.37 6.67 19.69
CA LYS A 107 -19.13 6.17 20.32
C LYS A 107 -19.06 4.64 20.38
N ARG A 108 -20.20 3.95 20.51
CA ARG A 108 -20.25 2.49 20.55
C ARG A 108 -19.85 1.88 19.21
N ILE A 109 -20.19 2.55 18.11
CA ILE A 109 -19.87 2.11 16.75
C ILE A 109 -18.43 2.48 16.40
N SER A 110 -18.04 3.75 16.61
CA SER A 110 -16.69 4.23 16.27
C SER A 110 -15.59 3.45 17.00
N ARG A 111 -15.77 3.18 18.30
CA ARG A 111 -14.79 2.47 19.15
C ARG A 111 -14.69 0.98 18.86
N PHE A 112 -15.68 0.41 18.18
CA PHE A 112 -15.63 -0.99 17.75
C PHE A 112 -15.07 -1.12 16.34
N ILE A 113 -15.58 -0.34 15.38
CA ILE A 113 -15.24 -0.49 13.97
C ILE A 113 -13.85 0.08 13.65
N LEU A 114 -13.48 1.24 14.17
CA LEU A 114 -12.22 1.89 13.80
C LEU A 114 -10.97 1.09 14.19
N PRO A 115 -10.87 0.49 15.39
CA PRO A 115 -9.70 -0.34 15.74
C PRO A 115 -9.57 -1.59 14.88
N ILE A 116 -10.70 -2.24 14.54
CA ILE A 116 -10.71 -3.39 13.63
C ILE A 116 -10.33 -2.95 12.21
N GLY A 117 -10.85 -1.82 11.75
CA GLY A 117 -10.54 -1.26 10.43
C GLY A 117 -9.07 -0.88 10.28
N ALA A 118 -8.44 -0.36 11.33
CA ALA A 118 -7.03 0.05 11.28
C ALA A 118 -6.06 -1.12 11.03
N THR A 119 -6.48 -2.37 11.28
CA THR A 119 -5.66 -3.56 11.03
C THR A 119 -6.16 -4.36 9.83
N VAL A 120 -7.48 -4.51 9.67
CA VAL A 120 -8.07 -5.37 8.64
C VAL A 120 -8.23 -4.64 7.31
N ASN A 121 -8.56 -3.35 7.32
CA ASN A 121 -8.91 -2.59 6.11
C ASN A 121 -7.69 -1.87 5.52
N MET A 122 -6.80 -2.64 4.89
CA MET A 122 -5.55 -2.12 4.31
C MET A 122 -5.63 -1.95 2.79
N ASP A 123 -6.63 -1.19 2.31
CA ASP A 123 -6.87 -0.97 0.87
C ASP A 123 -5.64 -0.41 0.13
N GLY A 124 -4.90 0.51 0.76
CA GLY A 124 -3.68 1.08 0.19
C GLY A 124 -2.61 0.00 -0.07
N ALA A 125 -2.45 -0.96 0.84
CA ALA A 125 -1.53 -2.08 0.62
C ALA A 125 -1.99 -2.98 -0.52
N ALA A 126 -3.29 -3.22 -0.66
CA ALA A 126 -3.82 -4.01 -1.77
C ALA A 126 -3.58 -3.31 -3.13
N ILE A 127 -3.81 -1.99 -3.21
CA ILE A 127 -3.51 -1.19 -4.40
C ILE A 127 -2.03 -1.25 -4.74
N PHE A 128 -1.16 -0.99 -3.75
CA PHE A 128 0.29 -1.05 -3.89
C PHE A 128 0.76 -2.42 -4.39
N GLN A 129 0.30 -3.51 -3.77
CA GLN A 129 0.66 -4.87 -4.15
C GLN A 129 0.21 -5.22 -5.58
N CYS A 130 -1.01 -4.83 -5.97
CA CYS A 130 -1.52 -5.09 -7.31
C CYS A 130 -0.71 -4.32 -8.38
N VAL A 131 -0.47 -3.02 -8.14
CA VAL A 131 0.29 -2.18 -9.08
C VAL A 131 1.73 -2.67 -9.18
N ALA A 132 2.37 -3.05 -8.07
CA ALA A 132 3.73 -3.59 -8.05
C ALA A 132 3.84 -4.92 -8.83
N ALA A 133 2.90 -5.85 -8.63
CA ALA A 133 2.90 -7.14 -9.33
C ALA A 133 2.74 -6.96 -10.85
N VAL A 134 1.82 -6.09 -11.28
CA VAL A 134 1.61 -5.78 -12.71
C VAL A 134 2.82 -5.06 -13.29
N PHE A 135 3.42 -4.13 -12.54
CA PHE A 135 4.62 -3.41 -12.97
C PHE A 135 5.81 -4.35 -13.18
N ILE A 136 6.05 -5.29 -12.26
CA ILE A 136 7.14 -6.27 -12.40
C ILE A 136 6.90 -7.21 -13.59
N ALA A 137 5.65 -7.60 -13.84
CA ALA A 137 5.29 -8.35 -15.04
C ALA A 137 5.64 -7.58 -16.32
N GLN A 138 5.31 -6.28 -16.36
CA GLN A 138 5.60 -5.41 -17.49
C GLN A 138 7.11 -5.17 -17.68
N LEU A 139 7.88 -5.01 -16.58
CA LEU A 139 9.33 -4.89 -16.65
C LEU A 139 10.01 -6.13 -17.25
N ASN A 140 9.49 -7.32 -16.94
CA ASN A 140 10.01 -8.59 -17.46
C ASN A 140 9.42 -8.97 -18.83
N ASN A 141 8.64 -8.07 -19.47
CA ASN A 141 7.93 -8.33 -20.72
C ASN A 141 7.04 -9.58 -20.68
N VAL A 142 6.43 -9.86 -19.52
CA VAL A 142 5.50 -10.98 -19.34
C VAL A 142 4.07 -10.48 -19.47
N GLU A 143 3.33 -11.03 -20.42
CA GLU A 143 1.89 -10.80 -20.54
C GLU A 143 1.14 -11.60 -19.48
N LEU A 144 0.36 -10.91 -18.65
CA LEU A 144 -0.47 -11.54 -17.64
C LEU A 144 -1.76 -12.07 -18.26
N ASN A 145 -2.04 -13.35 -18.07
CA ASN A 145 -3.32 -13.94 -18.44
C ASN A 145 -4.41 -13.61 -17.41
N ALA A 146 -5.68 -13.84 -17.77
CA ALA A 146 -6.82 -13.55 -16.88
C ALA A 146 -6.77 -14.33 -15.54
N GLY A 147 -6.21 -15.55 -15.55
CA GLY A 147 -6.04 -16.35 -14.34
C GLY A 147 -5.01 -15.74 -13.38
N GLN A 148 -3.88 -15.25 -13.89
CA GLN A 148 -2.85 -14.56 -13.12
C GLN A 148 -3.38 -13.24 -12.53
N ILE A 149 -4.14 -12.46 -13.30
CA ILE A 149 -4.78 -11.24 -12.80
C ILE A 149 -5.73 -11.55 -11.64
N PHE A 150 -6.54 -12.61 -11.78
CA PHE A 150 -7.44 -13.05 -10.71
C PHE A 150 -6.67 -13.51 -9.47
N THR A 151 -5.59 -14.28 -9.64
CA THR A 151 -4.71 -14.70 -8.55
C THR A 151 -4.07 -13.52 -7.83
N ILE A 152 -3.57 -12.52 -8.57
CA ILE A 152 -3.04 -11.27 -7.98
C ILE A 152 -4.11 -10.60 -7.11
N LEU A 153 -5.32 -10.44 -7.64
CA LEU A 153 -6.40 -9.74 -6.94
C LEU A 153 -6.78 -10.44 -5.63
N VAL A 154 -6.98 -11.76 -5.65
CA VAL A 154 -7.37 -12.54 -4.47
C VAL A 154 -6.23 -12.55 -3.45
N THR A 155 -5.00 -12.78 -3.90
CA THR A 155 -3.84 -12.89 -3.01
C THR A 155 -3.49 -11.55 -2.37
N ALA A 156 -3.53 -10.45 -3.13
CA ALA A 156 -3.31 -9.10 -2.61
C ALA A 156 -4.38 -8.71 -1.58
N THR A 157 -5.65 -9.03 -1.87
CA THR A 157 -6.75 -8.75 -0.93
C THR A 157 -6.63 -9.58 0.35
N ALA A 158 -6.29 -10.87 0.25
CA ALA A 158 -6.10 -11.72 1.41
C ALA A 158 -4.86 -11.28 2.23
N SER A 159 -3.80 -10.88 1.53
CA SER A 159 -2.55 -10.50 2.15
C SER A 159 -2.57 -9.11 2.80
N SER A 160 -3.38 -8.17 2.30
CA SER A 160 -3.47 -6.82 2.85
C SER A 160 -4.02 -6.83 4.28
N VAL A 161 -4.95 -7.74 4.59
CA VAL A 161 -5.47 -7.96 5.95
C VAL A 161 -4.37 -8.41 6.93
N GLY A 162 -3.39 -9.18 6.46
CA GLY A 162 -2.30 -9.73 7.27
C GLY A 162 -1.08 -8.84 7.41
N ALA A 163 -1.01 -7.73 6.67
CA ALA A 163 0.17 -6.86 6.61
C ALA A 163 0.26 -5.84 7.76
N ALA A 164 -0.76 -5.75 8.62
CA ALA A 164 -0.79 -4.80 9.72
C ALA A 164 0.29 -5.08 10.78
N GLY A 165 1.34 -4.26 10.80
CA GLY A 165 2.24 -4.12 11.97
C GLY A 165 3.70 -4.55 11.78
N ILE A 166 4.14 -4.91 10.57
CA ILE A 166 5.55 -5.26 10.30
C ILE A 166 6.16 -4.20 9.36
N PRO A 167 7.19 -3.43 9.80
CA PRO A 167 7.99 -2.60 8.89
C PRO A 167 8.49 -3.45 7.71
N ALA A 168 8.40 -2.96 6.47
CA ALA A 168 8.69 -3.73 5.23
C ALA A 168 7.85 -5.01 4.98
N GLY A 169 6.73 -5.22 5.69
CA GLY A 169 5.81 -6.33 5.41
C GLY A 169 5.17 -6.29 4.02
N GLY A 170 5.05 -5.10 3.41
CA GLY A 170 4.57 -4.92 2.04
C GLY A 170 5.39 -5.65 0.99
N ILE A 171 6.70 -5.80 1.20
CA ILE A 171 7.60 -6.39 0.20
C ILE A 171 7.54 -7.92 0.23
N ILE A 172 7.46 -8.51 1.43
CA ILE A 172 7.30 -9.95 1.62
C ILE A 172 6.01 -10.42 0.97
N THR A 173 4.95 -9.63 1.11
CA THR A 173 3.63 -9.95 0.56
C THR A 173 3.59 -9.85 -0.97
N ILE A 174 4.32 -8.89 -1.56
CA ILE A 174 4.52 -8.87 -3.02
C ILE A 174 5.30 -10.11 -3.49
N ALA A 175 6.34 -10.53 -2.76
CA ALA A 175 7.11 -11.72 -3.12
C ALA A 175 6.22 -12.97 -3.22
N ILE A 176 5.30 -13.16 -2.27
CA ILE A 176 4.32 -14.24 -2.26
C ILE A 176 3.41 -14.17 -3.50
N ILE A 177 2.94 -12.97 -3.86
CA ILE A 177 2.09 -12.77 -5.04
C ILE A 177 2.84 -13.13 -6.32
N LEU A 178 4.09 -12.68 -6.47
CA LEU A 178 4.92 -12.97 -7.65
C LEU A 178 5.19 -14.47 -7.78
N GLU A 179 5.51 -15.14 -6.68
CA GLU A 179 5.72 -16.59 -6.66
C GLU A 179 4.45 -17.35 -7.05
N ALA A 180 3.28 -16.90 -6.57
CA ALA A 180 1.98 -17.51 -6.90
C ALA A 180 1.61 -17.41 -8.40
N ILE A 181 2.13 -16.42 -9.12
CA ILE A 181 1.92 -16.26 -10.57
C ILE A 181 3.13 -16.69 -11.42
N GLY A 182 4.20 -17.20 -10.79
CA GLY A 182 5.39 -17.71 -11.45
C GLY A 182 6.34 -16.63 -11.99
N LEU A 183 6.30 -15.42 -11.43
CA LEU A 183 7.20 -14.31 -11.82
C LEU A 183 8.47 -14.27 -10.98
N PRO A 184 9.59 -13.83 -11.55
CA PRO A 184 10.84 -13.71 -10.82
C PRO A 184 10.76 -12.60 -9.76
N THR A 185 11.32 -12.86 -8.58
CA THR A 185 11.31 -11.95 -7.42
C THR A 185 12.53 -11.04 -7.35
N HIS A 186 13.46 -11.14 -8.31
CA HIS A 186 14.73 -10.43 -8.26
C HIS A 186 14.58 -8.89 -8.43
N ASP A 187 13.47 -8.43 -9.02
CA ASP A 187 13.15 -7.01 -9.21
C ASP A 187 12.45 -6.36 -8.01
N LEU A 188 12.17 -7.11 -6.94
CA LEU A 188 11.59 -6.56 -5.71
C LEU A 188 12.46 -5.47 -5.06
N SER A 189 13.77 -5.53 -5.29
CA SER A 189 14.72 -4.53 -4.79
C SER A 189 14.45 -3.13 -5.34
N LEU A 190 13.95 -3.03 -6.58
CA LEU A 190 13.60 -1.77 -7.21
C LEU A 190 12.39 -1.12 -6.53
N MET A 191 11.42 -1.93 -6.11
CA MET A 191 10.25 -1.45 -5.35
C MET A 191 10.66 -0.88 -4.00
N LEU A 192 11.61 -1.52 -3.32
CA LEU A 192 12.08 -1.06 -2.01
C LEU A 192 12.67 0.36 -2.09
N ALA A 193 13.40 0.68 -3.16
CA ALA A 193 13.99 2.00 -3.35
C ALA A 193 12.95 3.14 -3.44
N VAL A 194 11.71 2.83 -3.85
CA VAL A 194 10.62 3.79 -4.04
C VAL A 194 9.50 3.67 -3.00
N ASP A 195 9.52 2.63 -2.16
CA ASP A 195 8.51 2.32 -1.14
C ASP A 195 8.25 3.46 -0.16
N TRP A 196 9.28 4.27 0.14
CA TRP A 196 9.13 5.41 1.05
C TRP A 196 8.36 6.61 0.45
N ILE A 197 8.15 6.64 -0.87
CA ILE A 197 7.43 7.70 -1.59
C ILE A 197 5.94 7.38 -1.76
N VAL A 198 5.61 6.10 -1.85
CA VAL A 198 4.30 5.57 -2.26
C VAL A 198 3.47 5.20 -1.04
#